data_AF-A0A932RCR3-F1
#
_entry.id   AF-A0A932RCR3-F1
#
_cell.length_a   1.000
_cell.length_b   1.000
_cell.length_c   1.000
_cell.angle_alpha   90.00
_cell.angle_beta   90.00
_cell.angle_gamma   90.00
#
_symmetry.space_group_name_H-M   'P 1'
#
loop_
_entity.id
_entity.type
_entity.pdbx_description
1 polymer ?
#
loop_
_entity_poly.entity_id
_entity_poly.type
_entity_poly.pdbx_seq_one_letter_code
_entity_poly.pdbx_strand_id
1 'polypeptide(L)'
;MDILFAKSTDLGQTFSDPIMVSELWQRDWGIGSSPALAVDGNQVYIGWMGGTPNLLLWDIYFALSRDAGKTFSPSVRLSKRTREGEFAAGPQLLAGNNGHVYVGWMQVLGGPPPSPRDMYFVRSTDGGHTFDKTLNLSNNPQAHNLGPVMAVADDNIYVAWMSARGGNKILFSRSTDAGETFSTPRDIARDPSGTASSPRIAVIEKGTLPDPCNTEDIVYLAWHDSRTGPSEIFFSVSLDSGVTFSEPQNVSNTFSLTSGLRLVVAGNNVYLTWMVNRARNWDVFFVRGQLDLDDKLPLTQ
;
A
#
# COMPACT_ATOMS: atom_id res chain seq x y z
N MET A 1 -11.33 -19.97 -6.99
CA MET A 1 -10.91 -19.33 -5.74
C MET A 1 -11.85 -18.17 -5.57
N ASP A 2 -12.40 -18.02 -4.38
CA ASP A 2 -13.51 -17.11 -4.14
C ASP A 2 -13.09 -16.08 -3.11
N ILE A 3 -13.69 -14.89 -3.17
CA ILE A 3 -13.52 -13.86 -2.15
C ILE A 3 -14.65 -14.01 -1.14
N LEU A 4 -14.27 -14.34 0.09
CA LEU A 4 -15.18 -14.49 1.22
C LEU A 4 -14.94 -13.37 2.23
N PHE A 5 -16.00 -12.95 2.89
CA PHE A 5 -15.96 -11.98 3.98
C PHE A 5 -16.54 -12.61 5.26
N ALA A 6 -15.88 -12.39 6.38
CA ALA A 6 -16.38 -12.68 7.71
C ALA A 6 -16.02 -11.53 8.65
N LYS A 7 -16.83 -11.30 9.68
CA LYS A 7 -16.60 -10.25 10.68
C LYS A 7 -16.84 -10.74 12.09
N SER A 8 -16.23 -10.04 13.03
CA SER A 8 -16.47 -10.18 14.46
C SER A 8 -17.21 -8.94 14.97
N THR A 9 -18.12 -9.12 15.92
CA THR A 9 -18.75 -8.03 16.68
C THR A 9 -18.45 -8.11 18.18
N ASP A 10 -17.56 -9.01 18.61
CA ASP A 10 -17.28 -9.34 20.01
C ASP A 10 -15.78 -9.27 20.33
N LEU A 11 -15.08 -8.34 19.67
CA LEU A 11 -13.63 -8.11 19.83
C LEU A 11 -12.75 -9.31 19.39
N GLY A 12 -13.24 -10.12 18.45
CA GLY A 12 -12.50 -11.20 17.82
C GLY A 12 -12.68 -12.55 18.50
N GLN A 13 -13.64 -12.68 19.43
CA GLN A 13 -13.92 -13.95 20.09
C GLN A 13 -14.63 -14.92 19.13
N THR A 14 -15.54 -14.42 18.30
CA THR A 14 -16.22 -15.21 17.27
C THR A 14 -16.32 -14.46 15.95
N PHE A 15 -16.51 -15.20 14.86
CA PHE A 15 -16.70 -14.65 13.52
C PHE A 15 -18.02 -15.17 12.94
N SER A 16 -18.68 -14.33 12.14
CA SER A 16 -19.83 -14.72 11.33
C SER A 16 -19.45 -15.84 10.35
N ASP A 17 -20.46 -16.60 9.91
CA ASP A 17 -20.28 -17.48 8.76
C ASP A 17 -19.77 -16.67 7.54
N PRO A 18 -18.86 -17.23 6.72
CA PRO A 18 -18.33 -16.52 5.56
C PRO A 18 -19.41 -16.23 4.52
N ILE A 19 -19.46 -14.99 4.04
CA ILE A 19 -20.36 -14.55 2.96
C ILE A 19 -19.54 -14.42 1.68
N MET A 20 -20.11 -14.89 0.57
CA MET A 20 -19.53 -14.75 -0.76
C MET A 20 -19.60 -13.28 -1.23
N VAL A 21 -18.46 -12.72 -1.62
CA VAL A 21 -18.35 -11.35 -2.16
C VAL A 21 -18.19 -11.38 -3.68
N SER A 22 -17.38 -12.30 -4.19
CA SER A 22 -17.19 -12.49 -5.63
C SER A 22 -18.29 -13.38 -6.19
N GLU A 23 -19.46 -12.83 -6.51
CA GLU A 23 -20.49 -13.60 -7.23
C GLU A 23 -19.95 -13.99 -8.62
N LEU A 24 -19.76 -15.29 -8.85
CA LEU A 24 -19.26 -15.79 -10.13
C LEU A 24 -20.38 -15.74 -11.18
N TRP A 25 -20.08 -15.06 -12.28
CA TRP A 25 -20.74 -15.21 -13.58
C TRP A 25 -21.06 -16.68 -13.84
N GLN A 26 -22.33 -17.01 -14.07
CA GLN A 26 -22.83 -18.39 -14.23
C GLN A 26 -22.25 -19.16 -15.45
N ARG A 27 -21.20 -18.68 -16.12
CA ARG A 27 -20.66 -19.36 -17.31
C ARG A 27 -19.16 -19.46 -17.48
N ASP A 28 -18.31 -18.75 -16.74
CA ASP A 28 -16.87 -18.89 -16.95
C ASP A 28 -16.11 -18.78 -15.62
N TRP A 29 -15.37 -19.85 -15.34
CA TRP A 29 -14.30 -20.13 -14.36
C TRP A 29 -13.53 -18.92 -13.79
N GLY A 30 -14.23 -17.96 -13.20
CA GLY A 30 -13.64 -16.80 -12.56
C GLY A 30 -12.97 -17.21 -11.25
N ILE A 31 -11.76 -16.72 -11.02
CA ILE A 31 -11.11 -16.84 -9.72
C ILE A 31 -10.84 -15.46 -9.17
N GLY A 32 -11.12 -15.27 -7.88
CA GLY A 32 -10.71 -14.13 -7.06
C GLY A 32 -9.46 -14.46 -6.26
N SER A 33 -8.51 -13.52 -6.18
CA SER A 33 -7.33 -13.61 -5.30
C SER A 33 -6.89 -12.24 -4.82
N SER A 34 -5.99 -12.21 -3.84
CA SER A 34 -5.38 -10.98 -3.32
C SER A 34 -6.41 -9.93 -2.87
N PRO A 35 -7.35 -10.27 -1.97
CA PRO A 35 -8.32 -9.30 -1.48
C PRO A 35 -7.63 -8.18 -0.70
N ALA A 36 -8.11 -6.97 -0.89
CA ALA A 36 -7.82 -5.80 -0.09
C ALA A 36 -9.13 -5.29 0.53
N LEU A 37 -9.08 -4.88 1.79
CA LEU A 37 -10.23 -4.47 2.59
C LEU A 37 -10.00 -3.07 3.13
N ALA A 38 -11.00 -2.22 3.06
CA ALA A 38 -11.06 -0.95 3.77
C ALA A 38 -12.45 -0.77 4.40
N VAL A 39 -12.53 0.00 5.48
CA VAL A 39 -13.78 0.21 6.24
C VAL A 39 -13.89 1.69 6.62
N ASP A 40 -15.09 2.24 6.49
CA ASP A 40 -15.47 3.56 7.00
C ASP A 40 -16.85 3.46 7.67
N GLY A 41 -16.86 3.45 9.00
CA GLY A 41 -18.07 3.18 9.79
C GLY A 41 -18.69 1.83 9.44
N ASN A 42 -19.94 1.85 8.93
CA ASN A 42 -20.67 0.65 8.48
C ASN A 42 -20.40 0.30 7.00
N GLN A 43 -19.61 1.11 6.29
CA GLN A 43 -19.26 0.86 4.91
C GLN A 43 -18.05 -0.07 4.86
N VAL A 44 -18.17 -1.13 4.07
CA VAL A 44 -17.11 -2.13 3.89
C VAL A 44 -16.78 -2.19 2.41
N TYR A 45 -15.51 -1.98 2.08
CA TYR A 45 -15.02 -1.94 0.71
C TYR A 45 -14.06 -3.11 0.50
N ILE A 46 -14.28 -3.88 -0.56
CA ILE A 46 -13.43 -5.03 -0.89
C ILE A 46 -12.99 -4.90 -2.33
N GLY A 47 -11.68 -4.89 -2.55
CA GLY A 47 -11.05 -4.96 -3.86
C GLY A 47 -10.33 -6.29 -4.04
N TRP A 48 -10.33 -6.86 -5.24
CA TRP A 48 -9.62 -8.13 -5.49
C TRP A 48 -9.13 -8.25 -6.93
N MET A 49 -8.17 -9.14 -7.15
CA MET A 49 -7.83 -9.60 -8.50
C MET A 49 -8.87 -10.63 -8.94
N GLY A 50 -9.54 -10.40 -10.06
CA GLY A 50 -10.51 -11.32 -10.64
C GLY A 50 -10.20 -11.61 -12.11
N GLY A 51 -10.47 -12.83 -12.58
CA GLY A 51 -10.25 -13.15 -14.00
C GLY A 51 -10.41 -14.64 -14.33
N THR A 52 -10.20 -14.97 -15.61
CA THR A 52 -10.17 -16.34 -16.11
C THR A 52 -8.74 -16.90 -16.04
N PRO A 53 -8.45 -17.95 -15.23
CA PRO A 53 -7.10 -18.43 -14.97
C PRO A 53 -6.35 -18.87 -16.23
N ASN A 54 -7.06 -19.49 -17.17
CA ASN A 54 -6.46 -20.07 -18.39
C ASN A 54 -5.89 -19.01 -19.34
N LEU A 55 -6.23 -17.74 -19.15
CA LEU A 55 -5.79 -16.64 -20.00
C LEU A 55 -4.91 -15.62 -19.27
N LEU A 56 -4.66 -15.80 -17.96
CA LEU A 56 -3.95 -14.84 -17.08
C LEU A 56 -4.52 -13.41 -17.13
N LEU A 57 -5.81 -13.30 -17.44
CA LEU A 57 -6.49 -12.03 -17.64
C LEU A 57 -7.04 -11.49 -16.32
N TRP A 58 -6.12 -11.03 -15.47
CA TRP A 58 -6.48 -10.46 -14.17
C TRP A 58 -6.86 -8.99 -14.28
N ASP A 59 -7.97 -8.64 -13.67
CA ASP A 59 -8.43 -7.27 -13.48
C ASP A 59 -8.66 -6.98 -11.99
N ILE A 60 -8.66 -5.71 -11.62
CA ILE A 60 -9.10 -5.27 -10.30
C ILE A 60 -10.61 -5.13 -10.31
N TYR A 61 -11.26 -5.86 -9.42
CA TYR A 61 -12.68 -5.75 -9.12
C TYR A 61 -12.89 -5.14 -7.75
N PHE A 62 -14.08 -4.58 -7.55
CA PHE A 62 -14.49 -3.92 -6.33
C PHE A 62 -15.94 -4.22 -6.01
N ALA A 63 -16.27 -4.39 -4.74
CA ALA A 63 -17.62 -4.40 -4.22
C ALA A 63 -17.68 -3.63 -2.90
N LEU A 64 -18.83 -3.03 -2.64
CA LEU A 64 -19.09 -2.30 -1.41
C LEU A 64 -20.28 -2.90 -0.67
N SER A 65 -20.24 -2.78 0.64
CA SER A 65 -21.34 -3.07 1.55
C SER A 65 -21.70 -1.81 2.31
N ARG A 66 -23.00 -1.60 2.57
CA ARG A 66 -23.52 -0.46 3.35
C ARG A 66 -24.15 -0.85 4.68
N ASP A 67 -24.18 -2.14 4.97
CA ASP A 67 -24.89 -2.74 6.09
C ASP A 67 -23.93 -3.52 7.01
N ALA A 68 -22.69 -3.01 7.12
CA ALA A 68 -21.59 -3.61 7.88
C ALA A 68 -21.22 -5.02 7.41
N GLY A 69 -21.34 -5.31 6.12
CA GLY A 69 -20.91 -6.57 5.49
C GLY A 69 -21.96 -7.66 5.57
N LYS A 70 -23.25 -7.33 5.66
CA LYS A 70 -24.35 -8.32 5.55
C LYS A 70 -24.66 -8.62 4.09
N THR A 71 -24.60 -7.61 3.22
CA THR A 71 -24.79 -7.76 1.77
C THR A 71 -23.80 -6.90 1.00
N PHE A 72 -23.39 -7.36 -0.19
CA PHE A 72 -22.47 -6.64 -1.06
C PHE A 72 -23.14 -6.25 -2.38
N SER A 73 -22.72 -5.11 -2.93
CA SER A 73 -23.11 -4.67 -4.26
C SER A 73 -22.61 -5.65 -5.33
N PRO A 74 -23.22 -5.65 -6.54
CA PRO A 74 -22.57 -6.25 -7.70
C PRO A 74 -21.15 -5.72 -7.88
N SER A 75 -20.23 -6.59 -8.32
CA SER A 75 -18.83 -6.21 -8.50
C SER A 75 -18.65 -5.27 -9.69
N VAL A 76 -17.85 -4.22 -9.51
CA VAL A 76 -17.43 -3.30 -10.58
C VAL A 76 -15.99 -3.60 -10.96
N ARG A 77 -15.68 -3.61 -12.25
CA ARG A 77 -14.31 -3.74 -12.77
C ARG A 77 -13.64 -2.36 -12.83
N LEU A 78 -12.54 -2.18 -12.11
CA LEU A 78 -11.81 -0.91 -12.01
C LEU A 78 -10.66 -0.80 -13.02
N SER A 79 -9.97 -1.91 -13.34
CA SER A 79 -8.90 -1.90 -14.34
C SER A 79 -9.41 -2.17 -15.75
N LYS A 80 -8.82 -1.52 -16.75
CA LYS A 80 -9.16 -1.73 -18.15
C LYS A 80 -7.97 -2.31 -18.92
N ARG A 81 -8.18 -3.48 -19.52
CA ARG A 81 -7.25 -4.06 -20.50
C ARG A 81 -7.57 -3.50 -21.89
N THR A 82 -6.55 -3.14 -22.63
CA THR A 82 -6.61 -2.55 -23.98
C THR A 82 -5.91 -3.40 -25.03
N ARG A 83 -5.02 -4.31 -24.64
CA ARG A 83 -4.33 -5.25 -25.55
C ARG A 83 -4.02 -6.58 -24.87
N GLU A 84 -3.54 -7.54 -25.65
CA GLU A 84 -3.09 -8.85 -25.16
C GLU A 84 -1.87 -8.74 -24.24
N GLY A 85 -1.85 -9.55 -23.17
CA GLY A 85 -0.78 -9.58 -22.17
C GLY A 85 -0.89 -8.52 -21.07
N GLU A 86 -1.89 -7.63 -21.12
CA GLU A 86 -2.19 -6.70 -20.02
C GLU A 86 -2.95 -7.40 -18.90
N PHE A 87 -2.53 -7.14 -17.65
CA PHE A 87 -3.25 -7.57 -16.46
C PHE A 87 -2.95 -6.64 -15.28
N ALA A 88 -3.85 -6.60 -14.30
CA ALA A 88 -3.71 -5.83 -13.08
C ALA A 88 -3.56 -6.73 -11.86
N ALA A 89 -2.74 -6.32 -10.89
CA ALA A 89 -2.45 -7.13 -9.72
C ALA A 89 -2.12 -6.31 -8.47
N GLY A 90 -2.26 -6.96 -7.32
CA GLY A 90 -1.92 -6.41 -6.01
C GLY A 90 -2.69 -5.13 -5.67
N PRO A 91 -4.04 -5.19 -5.61
CA PRO A 91 -4.82 -4.03 -5.20
C PRO A 91 -4.44 -3.62 -3.77
N GLN A 92 -4.44 -2.33 -3.53
CA GLN A 92 -4.44 -1.70 -2.21
C GLN A 92 -5.72 -0.86 -2.13
N LEU A 93 -6.36 -0.86 -0.97
CA LEU A 93 -7.63 -0.18 -0.74
C LEU A 93 -7.52 0.65 0.52
N LEU A 94 -7.92 1.92 0.45
CA LEU A 94 -8.02 2.82 1.60
C LEU A 94 -9.39 3.48 1.59
N ALA A 95 -9.93 3.69 2.78
CA ALA A 95 -11.07 4.57 2.99
C ALA A 95 -10.54 5.89 3.55
N GLY A 96 -10.86 6.99 2.88
CA GLY A 96 -10.60 8.34 3.38
C GLY A 96 -11.84 8.91 4.08
N ASN A 97 -11.75 10.19 4.47
CA ASN A 97 -12.87 10.89 5.08
C ASN A 97 -14.01 11.11 4.07
N ASN A 98 -15.21 11.42 4.56
CA ASN A 98 -16.36 11.83 3.75
C ASN A 98 -16.77 10.84 2.64
N GLY A 99 -16.55 9.53 2.85
CA GLY A 99 -16.87 8.50 1.87
C GLY A 99 -15.89 8.43 0.69
N HIS A 100 -14.70 9.02 0.81
CA HIS A 100 -13.64 8.82 -0.16
C HIS A 100 -13.13 7.37 -0.13
N VAL A 101 -12.94 6.79 -1.31
CA VAL A 101 -12.35 5.45 -1.46
C VAL A 101 -11.22 5.52 -2.47
N TYR A 102 -10.07 4.96 -2.11
CA TYR A 102 -8.86 5.01 -2.92
C TYR A 102 -8.38 3.61 -3.24
N VAL A 103 -8.12 3.34 -4.52
CA VAL A 103 -7.68 2.03 -5.00
C VAL A 103 -6.42 2.20 -5.83
N GLY A 104 -5.35 1.51 -5.44
CA GLY A 104 -4.08 1.50 -6.16
C GLY A 104 -3.72 0.08 -6.59
N TRP A 105 -3.09 -0.09 -7.74
CA TRP A 105 -2.65 -1.40 -8.22
C TRP A 105 -1.43 -1.31 -9.14
N MET A 106 -0.76 -2.45 -9.31
CA MET A 106 0.23 -2.63 -10.36
C MET A 106 -0.47 -3.03 -11.66
N GLN A 107 -0.18 -2.32 -12.75
CA GLN A 107 -0.64 -2.63 -14.09
C GLN A 107 0.50 -3.14 -14.94
N VAL A 108 0.37 -4.35 -15.48
CA VAL A 108 1.26 -4.88 -16.53
C VAL A 108 0.73 -4.44 -17.89
N LEU A 109 1.62 -3.89 -18.72
CA LEU A 109 1.27 -3.22 -19.99
C LEU A 109 1.33 -4.14 -21.23
N GLY A 110 1.53 -5.45 -21.04
CA GLY A 110 1.71 -6.42 -22.12
C GLY A 110 3.02 -6.21 -22.90
N GLY A 111 3.08 -6.78 -24.11
CA GLY A 111 4.31 -6.80 -24.92
C GLY A 111 5.33 -7.87 -24.51
N PRO A 112 6.47 -7.97 -25.21
CA PRO A 112 7.46 -9.02 -24.99
C PRO A 112 7.98 -9.01 -23.54
N PRO A 113 8.11 -10.18 -22.90
CA PRO A 113 8.68 -10.28 -21.56
C PRO A 113 10.14 -9.76 -21.49
N PRO A 114 10.55 -9.12 -20.38
CA PRO A 114 9.70 -8.75 -19.25
C PRO A 114 8.78 -7.58 -19.62
N SER A 115 7.47 -7.74 -19.40
CA SER A 115 6.51 -6.67 -19.69
C SER A 115 6.68 -5.50 -18.72
N PRO A 116 6.65 -4.24 -19.20
CA PRO A 116 6.64 -3.07 -18.35
C PRO A 116 5.48 -3.08 -17.36
N ARG A 117 5.69 -2.45 -16.21
CA ARG A 117 4.73 -2.40 -15.11
C ARG A 117 4.66 -0.99 -14.56
N ASP A 118 3.45 -0.47 -14.44
CA ASP A 118 3.17 0.87 -13.93
C ASP A 118 2.27 0.82 -12.70
N MET A 119 2.27 1.92 -11.94
CA MET A 119 1.40 2.08 -10.77
C MET A 119 0.17 2.87 -11.16
N TYR A 120 -1.00 2.29 -10.99
CA TYR A 120 -2.27 2.90 -11.32
C TYR A 120 -3.06 3.18 -10.05
N PHE A 121 -3.91 4.20 -10.15
CA PHE A 121 -4.76 4.68 -9.07
C PHE A 121 -6.12 5.08 -9.60
N VAL A 122 -7.16 4.88 -8.79
CA VAL A 122 -8.48 5.47 -8.99
C VAL A 122 -9.08 5.83 -7.65
N ARG A 123 -9.91 6.87 -7.64
CA ARG A 123 -10.66 7.31 -6.47
C ARG A 123 -12.16 7.31 -6.72
N SER A 124 -12.91 7.23 -5.64
CA SER A 124 -14.32 7.54 -5.53
C SER A 124 -14.49 8.63 -4.48
N THR A 125 -15.43 9.55 -4.73
CA THR A 125 -15.80 10.64 -3.82
C THR A 125 -17.26 10.53 -3.35
N ASP A 126 -17.90 9.40 -3.65
CA ASP A 126 -19.32 9.14 -3.42
C ASP A 126 -19.57 7.79 -2.71
N GLY A 127 -18.66 7.37 -1.82
CA GLY A 127 -18.82 6.13 -1.04
C GLY A 127 -18.67 4.86 -1.89
N GLY A 128 -17.84 4.90 -2.93
CA GLY A 128 -17.57 3.78 -3.83
C GLY A 128 -18.65 3.53 -4.88
N HIS A 129 -19.58 4.47 -5.11
CA HIS A 129 -20.64 4.31 -6.11
C HIS A 129 -20.10 4.45 -7.53
N THR A 130 -19.30 5.50 -7.76
CA THR A 130 -18.65 5.77 -9.02
C THR A 130 -17.17 6.04 -8.80
N PHE A 131 -16.39 5.84 -9.85
CA PHE A 131 -14.94 6.00 -9.82
C PHE A 131 -14.51 6.93 -10.93
N ASP A 132 -13.55 7.79 -10.61
CA ASP A 132 -12.96 8.73 -11.56
C ASP A 132 -12.15 8.00 -12.65
N LYS A 133 -11.59 8.78 -13.57
CA LYS A 133 -10.63 8.25 -14.55
C LYS A 133 -9.38 7.74 -13.82
N THR A 134 -8.90 6.57 -14.22
CA THR A 134 -7.67 5.99 -13.71
C THR A 134 -6.44 6.86 -14.01
N LEU A 135 -5.59 7.09 -13.01
CA LEU A 135 -4.32 7.80 -13.11
C LEU A 135 -3.16 6.80 -13.19
N ASN A 136 -2.14 7.11 -14.00
CA ASN A 136 -0.84 6.43 -13.95
C ASN A 136 0.10 7.26 -13.07
N LEU A 137 0.42 6.75 -11.89
CA LEU A 137 1.26 7.42 -10.90
C LEU A 137 2.74 7.36 -11.25
N SER A 138 3.20 6.29 -11.88
CA SER A 138 4.63 6.11 -12.17
C SER A 138 5.11 6.99 -13.31
N ASN A 139 4.24 7.35 -14.27
CA ASN A 139 4.54 8.22 -15.42
C ASN A 139 5.85 7.88 -16.16
N ASN A 140 6.24 6.60 -16.13
CA ASN A 140 7.53 6.15 -16.63
C ASN A 140 7.36 4.88 -17.46
N PRO A 141 6.97 5.03 -18.74
CA PRO A 141 6.84 3.88 -19.62
C PRO A 141 8.17 3.11 -19.66
N GLN A 142 8.09 1.77 -19.66
CA GLN A 142 9.24 0.84 -19.61
C GLN A 142 9.86 0.61 -18.22
N ALA A 143 9.35 1.22 -17.15
CA ALA A 143 9.76 0.82 -15.81
C ALA A 143 9.18 -0.54 -15.42
N HIS A 144 9.83 -1.21 -14.47
CA HIS A 144 9.30 -2.39 -13.79
C HIS A 144 8.96 -1.99 -12.36
N ASN A 145 7.80 -1.34 -12.20
CA ASN A 145 7.29 -0.95 -10.90
C ASN A 145 6.60 -2.13 -10.22
N LEU A 146 6.79 -2.29 -8.90
CA LEU A 146 6.25 -3.39 -8.11
C LEU A 146 5.69 -2.92 -6.78
N GLY A 147 4.52 -3.47 -6.43
CA GLY A 147 3.91 -3.42 -5.10
C GLY A 147 3.67 -2.00 -4.58
N PRO A 148 2.59 -1.32 -4.99
CA PRO A 148 2.23 -0.06 -4.34
C PRO A 148 1.91 -0.35 -2.88
N VAL A 149 2.36 0.52 -2.00
CA VAL A 149 1.87 0.66 -0.64
C VAL A 149 1.31 2.05 -0.50
N MET A 150 0.16 2.17 0.16
CA MET A 150 -0.55 3.43 0.29
C MET A 150 -0.89 3.71 1.75
N ALA A 151 -0.92 5.00 2.11
CA ALA A 151 -1.47 5.50 3.35
C ALA A 151 -2.33 6.74 3.06
N VAL A 152 -3.33 7.00 3.90
CA VAL A 152 -4.21 8.16 3.81
C VAL A 152 -4.27 8.84 5.18
N ALA A 153 -4.27 10.16 5.18
CA ALA A 153 -4.52 11.02 6.33
C ALA A 153 -5.42 12.16 5.83
N ASP A 154 -6.66 12.22 6.30
CA ASP A 154 -7.68 13.12 5.75
C ASP A 154 -7.81 12.99 4.21
N ASP A 155 -7.58 14.08 3.47
CA ASP A 155 -7.55 14.13 2.00
C ASP A 155 -6.14 13.95 1.40
N ASN A 156 -5.12 13.77 2.24
CA ASN A 156 -3.76 13.51 1.79
C ASN A 156 -3.56 12.02 1.53
N ILE A 157 -2.98 11.70 0.37
CA ILE A 157 -2.69 10.31 -0.03
C ILE A 157 -1.21 10.17 -0.29
N TYR A 158 -0.62 9.14 0.28
CA TYR A 158 0.80 8.85 0.17
C TYR A 158 0.99 7.49 -0.47
N VAL A 159 1.75 7.44 -1.57
CA VAL A 159 1.97 6.22 -2.33
C VAL A 159 3.46 6.01 -2.51
N ALA A 160 3.93 4.80 -2.18
CA ALA A 160 5.29 4.37 -2.45
C ALA A 160 5.31 3.04 -3.18
N TRP A 161 6.32 2.82 -4.01
CA TRP A 161 6.51 1.57 -4.76
C TRP A 161 7.98 1.34 -5.06
N MET A 162 8.33 0.10 -5.39
CA MET A 162 9.66 -0.21 -5.90
C MET A 162 9.69 0.01 -7.41
N SER A 163 10.75 0.63 -7.93
CA SER A 163 11.02 0.71 -9.37
C SER A 163 12.37 0.05 -9.67
N ALA A 164 12.41 -0.97 -10.53
CA ALA A 164 13.65 -1.66 -10.90
C ALA A 164 14.39 -1.02 -12.10
N ARG A 165 13.98 0.18 -12.53
CA ARG A 165 14.58 0.85 -13.70
C ARG A 165 15.92 1.47 -13.32
N GLY A 166 17.01 0.88 -13.81
CA GLY A 166 18.37 1.36 -13.56
C GLY A 166 18.83 1.10 -12.12
N GLY A 167 18.38 -0.01 -11.54
CA GLY A 167 18.55 -0.35 -10.13
C GLY A 167 17.22 -0.23 -9.37
N ASN A 168 17.07 -1.00 -8.30
CA ASN A 168 15.88 -0.95 -7.45
C ASN A 168 15.89 0.31 -6.59
N LYS A 169 14.83 1.11 -6.72
CA LYS A 169 14.59 2.38 -6.01
C LYS A 169 13.27 2.32 -5.29
N ILE A 170 13.12 3.08 -4.21
CA ILE A 170 11.82 3.35 -3.59
C ILE A 170 11.33 4.70 -4.09
N LEU A 171 10.36 4.68 -4.98
CA LEU A 171 9.70 5.88 -5.47
C LEU A 171 8.53 6.25 -4.57
N PHE A 172 8.33 7.55 -4.38
CA PHE A 172 7.24 8.12 -3.61
C PHE A 172 6.53 9.22 -4.39
N SER A 173 5.22 9.27 -4.27
CA SER A 173 4.37 10.36 -4.73
C SER A 173 3.26 10.62 -3.71
N ARG A 174 2.78 11.86 -3.66
CA ARG A 174 1.68 12.26 -2.78
C ARG A 174 0.63 13.07 -3.52
N SER A 175 -0.60 12.99 -3.02
CA SER A 175 -1.70 13.90 -3.34
C SER A 175 -2.06 14.70 -2.09
N THR A 176 -2.45 15.96 -2.28
CA THR A 176 -3.00 16.84 -1.24
C THR A 176 -4.38 17.39 -1.64
N ASP A 177 -5.04 16.71 -2.58
CA ASP A 177 -6.29 17.10 -3.21
C ASP A 177 -7.23 15.88 -3.36
N ALA A 178 -7.25 15.01 -2.35
CA ALA A 178 -8.07 13.80 -2.32
C ALA A 178 -7.84 12.87 -3.53
N GLY A 179 -6.63 12.86 -4.10
CA GLY A 179 -6.27 12.03 -5.24
C GLY A 179 -6.66 12.57 -6.62
N GLU A 180 -6.98 13.85 -6.76
CA GLU A 180 -7.14 14.47 -8.10
C GLU A 180 -5.84 14.46 -8.87
N THR A 181 -4.77 14.88 -8.19
CA THR A 181 -3.44 14.97 -8.77
C THR A 181 -2.40 14.42 -7.83
N PHE A 182 -1.27 14.01 -8.40
CA PHE A 182 -0.16 13.43 -7.67
C PHE A 182 1.14 14.14 -8.06
N SER A 183 2.02 14.35 -7.08
CA SER A 183 3.34 14.92 -7.32
C SER A 183 4.19 14.02 -8.23
N THR A 184 5.17 14.60 -8.93
CA THR A 184 6.16 13.81 -9.67
C THR A 184 6.85 12.80 -8.74
N PRO A 185 6.99 11.52 -9.13
CA PRO A 185 7.65 10.52 -8.31
C PRO A 185 9.11 10.86 -8.00
N ARG A 186 9.54 10.64 -6.75
CA ARG A 186 10.92 10.86 -6.30
C ARG A 186 11.50 9.65 -5.59
N ASP A 187 12.82 9.46 -5.72
CA ASP A 187 13.55 8.39 -5.04
C ASP A 187 13.84 8.77 -3.58
N ILE A 188 13.21 8.04 -2.65
CA ILE A 188 13.39 8.21 -1.20
C ILE A 188 14.56 7.40 -0.69
N ALA A 189 14.83 6.25 -1.31
CA ALA A 189 15.91 5.39 -0.86
C ALA A 189 17.27 6.06 -1.07
N ARG A 190 17.42 6.86 -2.14
CA ARG A 190 18.68 7.53 -2.50
C ARG A 190 19.85 6.54 -2.49
N ASP A 191 19.58 5.31 -2.92
CA ASP A 191 20.57 4.22 -2.96
C ASP A 191 21.31 4.26 -4.30
N PRO A 192 22.59 4.66 -4.34
CA PRO A 192 23.36 4.59 -5.58
C PRO A 192 23.60 3.15 -6.05
N SER A 193 23.52 2.16 -5.14
CA SER A 193 23.70 0.74 -5.48
C SER A 193 22.46 0.09 -6.08
N GLY A 194 21.28 0.74 -5.99
CA GLY A 194 20.05 0.28 -6.62
C GLY A 194 19.54 -1.06 -6.05
N THR A 195 19.53 -1.21 -4.74
CA THR A 195 19.16 -2.45 -4.04
C THR A 195 17.93 -2.33 -3.15
N ALA A 196 17.29 -1.16 -3.11
CA ALA A 196 16.16 -0.88 -2.23
C ALA A 196 14.86 -1.56 -2.69
N SER A 197 14.12 -2.21 -1.79
CA SER A 197 12.94 -3.01 -2.14
C SER A 197 11.90 -3.10 -1.03
N SER A 198 10.71 -3.60 -1.39
CA SER A 198 9.65 -3.95 -0.45
C SER A 198 9.28 -2.82 0.53
N PRO A 199 8.87 -1.63 0.04
CA PRO A 199 8.55 -0.51 0.90
C PRO A 199 7.35 -0.80 1.82
N ARG A 200 7.29 -0.08 2.92
CA ARG A 200 6.16 0.07 3.83
C ARG A 200 5.97 1.55 4.10
N ILE A 201 4.71 1.95 4.27
CA ILE A 201 4.33 3.31 4.57
C ILE A 201 3.34 3.35 5.72
N ALA A 202 3.47 4.34 6.59
CA ALA A 202 2.49 4.67 7.61
C ALA A 202 2.43 6.20 7.78
N VAL A 203 1.31 6.71 8.26
CA VAL A 203 1.10 8.14 8.45
C VAL A 203 0.46 8.40 9.80
N ILE A 204 0.91 9.45 10.48
CA ILE A 204 0.18 10.09 11.59
C ILE A 204 -0.42 11.36 11.02
N GLU A 205 -1.74 11.47 11.07
CA GLU A 205 -2.49 12.64 10.59
C GLU A 205 -2.24 13.85 11.48
N LYS A 206 -2.11 15.03 10.86
CA LYS A 206 -1.98 16.31 11.55
C LYS A 206 -3.11 16.52 12.57
N GLY A 207 -2.80 17.16 13.68
CA GLY A 207 -3.74 17.47 14.75
C GLY A 207 -4.24 16.25 15.54
N THR A 208 -3.75 15.04 15.27
CA THR A 208 -4.15 13.84 16.03
C THR A 208 -3.26 13.57 17.23
N LEU A 209 -2.05 14.15 17.26
CA LEU A 209 -1.17 14.09 18.41
C LEU A 209 -1.54 15.17 19.46
N PRO A 210 -1.31 14.92 20.76
CA PRO A 210 -1.49 15.94 21.82
C PRO A 210 -0.54 17.14 21.70
N ASP A 211 0.48 17.02 20.85
CA ASP A 211 1.52 18.01 20.64
C ASP A 211 1.01 19.13 19.71
N PRO A 212 1.01 20.41 20.14
CA PRO A 212 0.53 21.53 19.33
C PRO A 212 1.35 21.77 18.05
N CYS A 213 2.55 21.20 17.96
CA CYS A 213 3.42 21.28 16.78
C CYS A 213 3.05 20.27 15.68
N ASN A 214 2.10 19.35 15.91
CA ASN A 214 1.61 18.41 14.89
C ASN A 214 0.66 19.10 13.88
N THR A 215 1.18 20.09 13.15
CA THR A 215 0.41 20.86 12.15
C THR A 215 0.45 20.26 10.76
N GLU A 216 1.34 19.30 10.53
CA GLU A 216 1.54 18.58 9.27
C GLU A 216 1.43 17.08 9.50
N ASP A 217 1.09 16.34 8.45
CA ASP A 217 1.10 14.88 8.49
C ASP A 217 2.54 14.38 8.59
N ILE A 218 2.69 13.29 9.33
CA ILE A 218 3.99 12.69 9.58
C ILE A 218 4.04 11.37 8.82
N VAL A 219 4.86 11.32 7.78
CA VAL A 219 4.92 10.19 6.85
C VAL A 219 6.17 9.37 7.12
N TYR A 220 5.98 8.10 7.44
CA TYR A 220 7.03 7.14 7.69
C TYR A 220 7.18 6.20 6.51
N LEU A 221 8.40 6.03 6.02
CA LEU A 221 8.76 5.02 5.03
C LEU A 221 9.84 4.10 5.59
N ALA A 222 9.67 2.81 5.35
CA ALA A 222 10.69 1.80 5.64
C ALA A 222 10.79 0.80 4.50
N TRP A 223 11.98 0.26 4.26
CA TRP A 223 12.23 -0.66 3.15
C TRP A 223 13.39 -1.61 3.46
N HIS A 224 13.49 -2.67 2.67
CA HIS A 224 14.68 -3.53 2.67
C HIS A 224 15.72 -2.93 1.73
N ASP A 225 16.99 -3.02 2.10
CA ASP A 225 18.09 -2.47 1.32
C ASP A 225 19.36 -3.31 1.51
N SER A 226 20.09 -3.57 0.43
CA SER A 226 21.32 -4.38 0.49
C SER A 226 22.57 -3.55 0.20
N ARG A 227 22.50 -2.22 0.34
CA ARG A 227 23.64 -1.31 0.10
C ARG A 227 24.81 -1.50 1.08
N THR A 228 24.53 -1.95 2.30
CA THR A 228 25.54 -2.11 3.38
C THR A 228 25.64 -3.54 3.92
N GLY A 229 24.84 -4.48 3.38
CA GLY A 229 24.73 -5.83 3.91
C GLY A 229 23.86 -6.73 3.04
N PRO A 230 23.59 -7.97 3.48
CA PRO A 230 22.85 -8.93 2.65
C PRO A 230 21.39 -8.53 2.44
N SER A 231 20.74 -7.95 3.46
CA SER A 231 19.44 -7.27 3.38
C SER A 231 19.15 -6.64 4.74
N GLU A 232 19.08 -5.32 4.80
CA GLU A 232 18.93 -4.51 6.01
C GLU A 232 17.65 -3.67 5.95
N ILE A 233 17.17 -3.22 7.11
CA ILE A 233 16.00 -2.35 7.19
C ILE A 233 16.45 -0.90 7.24
N PHE A 234 16.04 -0.14 6.24
CA PHE A 234 16.22 1.31 6.18
C PHE A 234 14.89 2.03 6.44
N PHE A 235 15.01 3.26 6.91
CA PHE A 235 13.89 4.10 7.30
C PHE A 235 14.16 5.57 6.94
N SER A 236 13.09 6.30 6.62
CA SER A 236 13.10 7.75 6.46
C SER A 236 11.75 8.33 6.86
N VAL A 237 11.77 9.53 7.42
CA VAL A 237 10.58 10.24 7.91
C VAL A 237 10.44 11.60 7.25
N SER A 238 9.20 11.99 6.96
CA SER A 238 8.80 13.35 6.61
C SER A 238 7.97 13.94 7.74
N LEU A 239 8.32 15.16 8.16
CA LEU A 239 7.60 15.94 9.16
C LEU A 239 6.77 17.08 8.53
N ASP A 240 6.65 17.08 7.20
CA ASP A 240 6.07 18.16 6.41
C ASP A 240 5.10 17.60 5.35
N SER A 241 4.23 16.67 5.75
CA SER A 241 3.19 16.08 4.90
C SER A 241 3.76 15.44 3.61
N GLY A 242 4.99 14.92 3.65
CA GLY A 242 5.67 14.38 2.50
C GLY A 242 6.28 15.44 1.57
N VAL A 243 6.63 16.66 2.01
CA VAL A 243 7.37 17.62 1.14
C VAL A 243 8.83 17.23 1.08
N THR A 244 9.45 16.92 2.21
CA THR A 244 10.85 16.49 2.32
C THR A 244 10.95 15.25 3.22
N PHE A 245 12.05 14.53 3.08
CA PHE A 245 12.33 13.33 3.85
C PHE A 245 13.74 13.43 4.44
N SER A 246 13.90 12.95 5.67
CA SER A 246 15.20 12.78 6.33
C SER A 246 16.13 11.92 5.49
N GLU A 247 17.44 12.00 5.74
CA GLU A 247 18.36 11.03 5.16
C GLU A 247 17.97 9.60 5.56
N PRO A 248 18.08 8.62 4.64
CA PRO A 248 17.87 7.21 4.96
C PRO A 248 18.77 6.73 6.09
N GLN A 249 18.18 6.07 7.08
CA GLN A 249 18.88 5.50 8.22
C GLN A 249 18.71 3.98 8.26
N ASN A 250 19.80 3.25 8.48
CA ASN A 250 19.75 1.82 8.75
C ASN A 250 19.37 1.59 10.21
N VAL A 251 18.19 1.00 10.43
CA VAL A 251 17.66 0.72 11.78
C VAL A 251 17.94 -0.70 12.23
N SER A 252 18.23 -1.61 11.30
CA SER A 252 18.49 -3.01 11.62
C SER A 252 19.91 -3.28 12.13
N ASN A 253 20.90 -2.50 11.67
CA ASN A 253 22.31 -2.59 12.04
C ASN A 253 22.82 -4.04 12.13
N THR A 254 22.53 -4.85 11.11
CA THR A 254 22.79 -6.29 11.13
C THR A 254 23.40 -6.80 9.82
N PHE A 255 24.40 -7.66 9.93
CA PHE A 255 25.01 -8.34 8.79
C PHE A 255 24.28 -9.65 8.39
N SER A 256 23.09 -9.87 8.92
CA SER A 256 22.27 -11.06 8.66
C SER A 256 21.09 -10.73 7.75
N LEU A 257 20.58 -11.74 7.04
CA LEU A 257 19.40 -11.55 6.18
C LEU A 257 18.19 -11.11 7.00
N THR A 258 17.57 -10.00 6.61
CA THR A 258 16.29 -9.56 7.16
C THR A 258 15.12 -9.92 6.24
N SER A 259 13.92 -10.07 6.82
CA SER A 259 12.69 -10.28 6.07
C SER A 259 11.46 -9.84 6.87
N GLY A 260 10.28 -9.88 6.26
CA GLY A 260 9.02 -9.75 6.98
C GLY A 260 8.70 -8.36 7.51
N LEU A 261 9.36 -7.31 7.03
CA LEU A 261 9.16 -5.93 7.49
C LEU A 261 7.68 -5.55 7.64
N ARG A 262 7.34 -5.02 8.80
CA ARG A 262 6.09 -4.29 9.10
C ARG A 262 6.41 -2.95 9.73
N LEU A 263 5.55 -1.97 9.45
CA LEU A 263 5.59 -0.61 9.98
C LEU A 263 4.17 -0.28 10.42
N VAL A 264 4.01 0.15 11.67
CA VAL A 264 2.73 0.59 12.23
C VAL A 264 2.96 1.82 13.11
N VAL A 265 1.97 2.69 13.19
CA VAL A 265 1.97 3.86 14.10
C VAL A 265 0.83 3.75 15.09
N ALA A 266 1.05 4.23 16.31
CA ALA A 266 0.03 4.31 17.35
C ALA A 266 0.33 5.46 18.31
N GLY A 267 -0.56 6.45 18.37
CA GLY A 267 -0.26 7.72 19.05
C GLY A 267 1.01 8.35 18.46
N ASN A 268 1.91 8.85 19.31
CA ASN A 268 3.20 9.43 18.86
C ASN A 268 4.31 8.38 18.60
N ASN A 269 3.97 7.09 18.57
CA ASN A 269 4.94 6.01 18.42
C ASN A 269 4.91 5.41 17.03
N VAL A 270 6.10 5.09 16.53
CA VAL A 270 6.31 4.27 15.33
C VAL A 270 6.95 2.96 15.72
N TYR A 271 6.42 1.86 15.20
CA TYR A 271 6.93 0.52 15.45
C TYR A 271 7.32 -0.14 14.14
N LEU A 272 8.54 -0.68 14.11
CA LEU A 272 9.05 -1.48 13.02
C LEU A 272 9.27 -2.90 13.55
N THR A 273 8.86 -3.90 12.79
CA THR A 273 9.19 -5.31 13.08
C THR A 273 9.78 -5.98 11.86
N TRP A 274 10.74 -6.87 12.06
CA TRP A 274 11.34 -7.69 11.02
C TRP A 274 11.89 -8.99 11.59
N MET A 275 12.16 -9.96 10.73
CA MET A 275 12.84 -11.21 11.10
C MET A 275 14.31 -11.12 10.70
N VAL A 276 15.20 -11.71 11.50
CA VAL A 276 16.64 -11.83 11.20
C VAL A 276 17.01 -13.31 11.13
N ASN A 277 17.70 -13.72 10.06
CA ASN A 277 18.22 -15.09 9.95
C ASN A 277 19.55 -15.23 10.72
N ARG A 278 19.54 -15.96 11.83
CA ARG A 278 20.74 -16.27 12.63
C ARG A 278 20.97 -17.77 12.59
N ALA A 279 22.04 -18.20 11.92
CA ALA A 279 22.44 -19.61 11.84
C ALA A 279 21.28 -20.56 11.43
N ARG A 280 20.49 -20.17 10.41
CA ARG A 280 19.30 -20.87 9.90
C ARG A 280 18.04 -20.81 10.75
N ASN A 281 18.05 -20.08 11.87
CA ASN A 281 16.84 -19.75 12.62
C ASN A 281 16.37 -18.32 12.32
N TRP A 282 15.06 -18.08 12.40
CA TRP A 282 14.45 -16.77 12.19
C TRP A 282 13.92 -16.23 13.52
N ASP A 283 14.52 -15.15 14.00
CA ASP A 283 14.11 -14.45 15.22
C ASP A 283 13.41 -13.15 14.84
N VAL A 284 12.33 -12.81 15.57
CA VAL A 284 11.58 -11.55 15.38
C VAL A 284 12.22 -10.43 16.20
N PHE A 285 12.48 -9.30 15.55
CA PHE A 285 12.98 -8.06 16.14
C PHE A 285 11.94 -6.96 15.99
N PHE A 286 11.98 -6.01 16.91
CA PHE A 286 11.25 -4.76 16.75
C PHE A 286 12.07 -3.58 17.26
N VAL A 287 11.80 -2.41 16.69
CA VAL A 287 12.27 -1.11 17.19
C VAL A 287 11.06 -0.21 17.36
N ARG A 288 11.08 0.59 18.43
CA ARG A 288 10.11 1.65 18.70
C ARG A 288 10.81 2.99 18.60
N GLY A 289 10.30 3.88 17.77
CA GLY A 289 10.61 5.30 17.82
C GLY A 289 9.49 6.05 18.52
N GLN A 290 9.85 7.02 19.36
CA GLN A 290 8.91 8.02 19.87
C GLN A 290 9.24 9.35 19.20
N LEU A 291 8.23 10.01 18.64
CA LEU A 291 8.43 11.33 18.06
C LEU A 291 8.32 12.40 19.14
N ASP A 292 9.40 13.17 19.28
CA ASP A 292 9.41 14.47 19.94
C ASP A 292 9.51 15.52 18.82
N LEU A 293 8.51 16.39 18.70
CA LEU A 293 8.49 17.44 17.67
C LEU A 293 9.21 18.72 18.14
N ASP A 294 9.46 18.86 19.44
CA ASP A 294 10.15 20.00 20.03
C ASP A 294 11.67 19.88 19.87
N ASP A 295 12.21 18.66 19.95
CA ASP A 295 13.60 18.33 19.65
C ASP A 295 13.66 17.45 18.39
N LYS A 296 14.18 17.98 17.28
CA LYS A 296 14.34 17.23 16.01
C LYS A 296 15.18 15.94 16.20
N LEU A 297 14.51 14.86 16.60
CA LEU A 297 14.87 13.43 16.75
C LEU A 297 16.30 13.09 17.23
N PRO A 298 16.38 12.34 18.35
CA PRO A 298 17.21 11.15 18.42
C PRO A 298 16.34 9.90 18.68
N LEU A 299 16.32 8.94 17.76
CA LEU A 299 15.79 7.61 18.03
C LEU A 299 16.71 6.92 19.07
N THR A 300 16.21 6.65 20.27
CA THR A 300 16.91 5.83 21.27
C THR A 300 16.60 4.34 21.03
N GLN A 301 17.65 3.51 21.07
CA GLN A 301 17.57 2.04 20.91
C GLN A 301 16.82 1.37 22.06
#